data_AF-A0A371LXE4-F1
#
_entry.id   AF-A0A371LXE4-F1
#
_cell.length_a   1.000
_cell.length_b   1.000
_cell.length_c   1.000
_cell.angle_alpha   90.00
_cell.angle_beta   90.00
_cell.angle_gamma   90.00
#
_symmetry.space_group_name_H-M   'P 1'
#
loop_
_entity.id
_entity.type
_entity.pdbx_description
1 polymer ?
#
loop_
_entity_poly.entity_id
_entity_poly.type
_entity_poly.pdbx_seq_one_letter_code
_entity_poly.pdbx_strand_id
1 'polypeptide(L)'
;MSHFELHHVVTLTVESDPDTLDALQSELPADDSPAVGPEYDGPQRTTTEEDDSLSDGEERLTARVTFVSGTIDVDGTTYDGATEAADLFDRLAAAVPSGATLTHYRSPTGGVTSSDVQAWYEDHPEEQPTDDNGDAFVPSSWDPSRHVVDQF
;
A
#
# COMPACT_ATOMS: atom_id res chain seq x y z
N MET A 1 -19.55 5.87 -18.30
CA MET A 1 -18.71 6.26 -17.15
C MET A 1 -18.01 4.99 -16.74
N SER A 2 -16.68 4.96 -16.82
CA SER A 2 -15.93 3.84 -16.27
C SER A 2 -15.99 3.98 -14.75
N HIS A 3 -16.65 3.02 -14.10
CA HIS A 3 -16.55 2.88 -12.65
C HIS A 3 -15.14 2.35 -12.38
N PHE A 4 -14.31 3.12 -11.68
CA PHE A 4 -13.07 2.60 -11.11
C PHE A 4 -13.29 2.43 -9.62
N GLU A 5 -12.56 1.50 -9.03
CA GLU A 5 -12.63 1.20 -7.61
C GLU A 5 -11.39 1.78 -6.92
N LEU A 6 -11.55 2.25 -5.68
CA LEU A 6 -10.41 2.53 -4.82
C LEU A 6 -10.01 1.24 -4.10
N HIS A 7 -8.71 1.02 -4.06
CA HIS A 7 -8.10 -0.10 -3.39
C HIS A 7 -7.23 0.40 -2.25
N HIS A 8 -7.19 -0.35 -1.16
CA HIS A 8 -6.18 -0.14 -0.15
C HIS A 8 -4.82 -0.65 -0.66
N VAL A 9 -3.78 0.15 -0.46
CA VAL A 9 -2.42 -0.14 -0.89
C VAL A 9 -1.47 0.03 0.29
N VAL A 10 -0.61 -0.96 0.49
CA VAL A 10 0.51 -0.88 1.44
C VAL A 10 1.80 -0.85 0.65
N THR A 11 2.64 0.16 0.88
CA THR A 11 3.99 0.26 0.32
C THR A 11 5.04 0.21 1.41
N LEU A 12 6.10 -0.55 1.16
CA LEU A 12 7.24 -0.74 2.05
C LEU A 12 8.54 -0.43 1.29
N THR A 13 9.41 0.37 1.89
CA THR A 13 10.81 0.53 1.49
C THR A 13 11.67 0.47 2.75
N VAL A 14 12.56 -0.52 2.81
CA VAL A 14 13.45 -0.75 3.97
C VAL A 14 14.85 -1.02 3.47
N GLU A 15 15.84 -0.41 4.11
CA GLU A 15 17.25 -0.75 3.96
C GLU A 15 17.71 -1.39 5.26
N SER A 16 18.23 -2.62 5.20
CA SER A 16 18.69 -3.35 6.38
C SER A 16 19.60 -4.52 5.97
N ASP A 17 20.11 -5.24 6.96
CA ASP A 17 20.73 -6.54 6.77
C ASP A 17 19.75 -7.59 6.18
N PRO A 18 20.26 -8.60 5.44
CA PRO A 18 19.43 -9.59 4.76
C PRO A 18 18.48 -10.38 5.68
N ASP A 19 18.89 -10.70 6.91
CA ASP A 19 18.07 -11.48 7.85
C ASP A 19 16.81 -10.69 8.27
N THR A 20 16.95 -9.39 8.55
CA THR A 20 15.82 -8.49 8.83
C THR A 20 14.86 -8.41 7.65
N LEU A 21 15.40 -8.27 6.44
CA LEU A 21 14.58 -8.18 5.24
C LEU A 21 13.87 -9.50 4.92
N ASP A 22 14.49 -10.66 5.20
CA ASP A 22 13.87 -11.98 5.02
C ASP A 22 12.67 -12.16 5.96
N ALA A 23 12.79 -11.68 7.20
CA ALA A 23 11.67 -11.66 8.14
C ALA A 23 10.52 -10.78 7.62
N LEU A 24 10.81 -9.55 7.19
CA LEU A 24 9.80 -8.64 6.64
C LEU A 24 9.14 -9.19 5.36
N GLN A 25 9.93 -9.80 4.49
CA GLN A 25 9.43 -10.43 3.28
C GLN A 25 8.47 -11.57 3.57
N SER A 26 8.69 -12.32 4.67
CA SER A 26 7.81 -13.43 5.06
C SER A 26 6.44 -12.96 5.59
N GLU A 27 6.30 -11.70 5.98
CA GLU A 27 5.03 -11.10 6.40
C GLU A 27 4.16 -10.66 5.23
N LEU A 28 4.76 -10.44 4.05
CA LEU A 28 4.04 -10.02 2.86
C LEU A 28 3.17 -11.16 2.32
N PRO A 29 1.94 -10.87 1.87
CA PRO A 29 1.10 -11.88 1.24
C PRO A 29 1.72 -12.34 -0.09
N ALA A 30 1.43 -13.58 -0.48
CA ALA A 30 1.75 -14.06 -1.83
C ALA A 30 0.93 -13.29 -2.89
N ASP A 31 1.46 -13.22 -4.12
CA ASP A 31 0.81 -12.53 -5.24
C ASP A 31 -0.51 -13.17 -5.66
N ASP A 32 -0.69 -14.46 -5.36
CA ASP A 32 -1.91 -15.23 -5.60
C ASP A 32 -2.86 -15.30 -4.40
N SER A 33 -2.57 -14.56 -3.31
CA SER A 33 -3.46 -14.48 -2.16
C SER A 33 -4.83 -13.92 -2.55
N PRO A 34 -5.94 -14.51 -2.08
CA PRO A 34 -7.29 -14.01 -2.37
C PRO A 34 -7.52 -12.54 -1.98
N ALA A 35 -6.83 -12.07 -0.94
CA ALA A 35 -6.94 -10.69 -0.47
C ALA A 35 -6.22 -9.67 -1.37
N VAL A 36 -5.29 -10.14 -2.21
CA VAL A 36 -4.49 -9.27 -3.09
C VAL A 36 -5.34 -8.86 -4.30
N GLY A 37 -5.32 -7.56 -4.56
CA GLY A 37 -6.03 -6.88 -5.62
C GLY A 37 -5.32 -6.98 -6.98
N PRO A 38 -5.72 -6.14 -7.95
CA PRO A 38 -5.30 -6.28 -9.35
C PRO A 38 -3.84 -5.94 -9.62
N GLU A 39 -3.13 -5.33 -8.66
CA GLU A 39 -1.75 -4.87 -8.83
C GLU A 39 -0.89 -5.33 -7.64
N TYR A 40 0.18 -6.05 -7.94
CA TYR A 40 1.15 -6.53 -6.96
C TYR A 40 2.56 -6.35 -7.52
N ASP A 41 3.40 -5.62 -6.80
CA ASP A 41 4.78 -5.34 -7.21
C ASP A 41 5.72 -5.47 -6.00
N GLY A 42 6.26 -6.66 -5.79
CA GLY A 42 7.19 -6.96 -4.69
C GLY A 42 7.00 -8.37 -4.14
N PRO A 43 7.76 -8.80 -3.13
CA PRO A 43 9.01 -8.20 -2.63
C PRO A 43 10.09 -8.13 -3.73
N GLN A 44 10.73 -6.97 -3.89
CA GLN A 44 11.91 -6.78 -4.72
C GLN A 44 13.13 -6.50 -3.84
N ARG A 45 14.25 -7.15 -4.14
CA ARG A 45 15.54 -6.93 -3.46
C ARG A 45 16.49 -6.17 -4.36
N THR A 46 17.18 -5.21 -3.79
CA THR A 46 18.28 -4.50 -4.43
C THR A 46 19.52 -4.61 -3.55
N THR A 47 20.62 -5.06 -4.16
CA THR A 47 21.90 -5.25 -3.48
C THR A 47 22.86 -4.08 -3.76
N THR A 48 23.98 -4.02 -3.04
CA THR A 48 25.06 -3.04 -3.28
C THR A 48 25.70 -3.13 -4.67
N GLU A 49 25.55 -4.26 -5.38
CA GLU A 49 25.99 -4.40 -6.78
C GLU A 49 25.10 -3.60 -7.75
N GLU A 50 23.85 -3.34 -7.35
CA GLU A 50 22.81 -2.67 -8.15
C GLU A 50 22.59 -1.23 -7.72
N ASP A 51 22.81 -0.92 -6.44
CA ASP A 51 22.71 0.43 -5.88
C ASP A 51 23.92 0.75 -4.99
N ASP A 52 24.77 1.66 -5.47
CA ASP A 52 26.00 2.09 -4.80
C ASP A 52 25.75 3.06 -3.62
N SER A 53 24.50 3.46 -3.38
CA SER A 53 24.11 4.23 -2.19
C SER A 53 23.92 3.37 -0.93
N LEU A 54 23.80 2.05 -1.07
CA LEU A 54 23.67 1.11 0.04
C LEU A 54 25.01 0.91 0.75
N SER A 55 24.98 0.76 2.09
CA SER A 55 26.20 0.45 2.83
C SER A 55 26.62 -1.01 2.61
N ASP A 56 27.90 -1.31 2.86
CA ASP A 56 28.42 -2.68 2.77
C ASP A 56 27.66 -3.63 3.71
N GLY A 57 27.08 -4.69 3.14
CA GLY A 57 26.25 -5.67 3.85
C GLY A 57 24.78 -5.28 4.03
N GLU A 58 24.34 -4.13 3.52
CA GLU A 58 22.92 -3.76 3.46
C GLU A 58 22.30 -4.13 2.11
N GLU A 59 21.01 -4.40 2.14
CA GLU A 59 20.14 -4.56 0.97
C GLU A 59 18.93 -3.61 1.12
N ARG A 60 18.25 -3.33 0.02
CA ARG A 60 16.95 -2.67 0.02
C ARG A 60 15.84 -3.66 -0.33
N LEU A 61 14.78 -3.68 0.45
CA LEU A 61 13.51 -4.34 0.14
C LEU A 61 12.47 -3.28 -0.25
N THR A 62 11.85 -3.44 -1.41
CA THR A 62 10.68 -2.66 -1.82
C THR A 62 9.48 -3.57 -2.11
N ALA A 63 8.30 -3.15 -1.67
CA ALA A 63 7.05 -3.84 -1.99
C ALA A 63 5.88 -2.86 -2.11
N ARG A 64 4.95 -3.16 -3.03
CA ARG A 64 3.64 -2.54 -3.16
C ARG A 64 2.59 -3.63 -3.27
N VAL A 65 1.73 -3.70 -2.27
CA VAL A 65 0.61 -4.65 -2.21
C VAL A 65 -0.68 -3.88 -2.33
N THR A 66 -1.43 -4.13 -3.40
CA THR A 66 -2.82 -3.64 -3.53
C THR A 66 -3.74 -4.73 -3.03
N PHE A 67 -4.79 -4.36 -2.30
CA PHE A 67 -5.80 -5.29 -1.80
C PHE A 67 -7.09 -5.19 -2.62
N VAL A 68 -7.97 -6.17 -2.50
CA VAL A 68 -9.32 -6.10 -3.08
C VAL A 68 -10.06 -4.83 -2.60
N SER A 69 -10.92 -4.26 -3.45
CA SER A 69 -11.60 -2.98 -3.20
C SER A 69 -12.69 -3.05 -2.12
N GLY A 70 -13.10 -4.25 -1.71
CA GLY A 70 -14.11 -4.46 -0.69
C GLY A 70 -14.05 -5.87 -0.12
N THR A 71 -15.21 -6.46 0.11
CA THR A 71 -15.32 -7.81 0.69
C THR A 71 -15.49 -8.87 -0.39
N ILE A 72 -14.71 -9.95 -0.31
CA ILE A 72 -14.87 -11.14 -1.16
C ILE A 72 -14.98 -12.42 -0.32
N ASP A 73 -15.66 -13.44 -0.84
CA ASP A 73 -15.75 -14.76 -0.22
C ASP A 73 -15.07 -15.81 -1.10
N VAL A 74 -14.05 -16.48 -0.57
CA VAL A 74 -13.33 -17.56 -1.26
C VAL A 74 -13.29 -18.79 -0.35
N ASP A 75 -13.86 -19.89 -0.84
CA ASP A 75 -13.91 -21.18 -0.12
C ASP A 75 -14.48 -21.10 1.31
N GLY A 76 -15.42 -20.18 1.54
CA GLY A 76 -16.06 -19.96 2.83
C GLY A 76 -15.23 -19.09 3.81
N THR A 77 -14.14 -18.48 3.33
CA THR A 77 -13.39 -17.44 4.04
C THR A 77 -13.69 -16.09 3.43
N THR A 78 -14.06 -15.13 4.27
CA THR A 78 -14.33 -13.75 3.88
C THR A 78 -13.04 -12.94 4.02
N TYR A 79 -12.66 -12.22 2.97
CA TYR A 79 -11.54 -11.28 2.95
C TYR A 79 -12.08 -9.87 2.74
N ASP A 80 -11.64 -8.92 3.55
CA ASP A 80 -11.99 -7.52 3.44
C ASP A 80 -10.73 -6.69 3.20
N GLY A 81 -10.60 -6.09 2.01
CA GLY A 81 -9.34 -5.47 1.62
C GLY A 81 -8.89 -4.30 2.49
N ALA A 82 -9.82 -3.58 3.13
CA ALA A 82 -9.48 -2.54 4.09
C ALA A 82 -8.88 -3.14 5.37
N THR A 83 -9.52 -4.19 5.90
CA THR A 83 -9.05 -4.93 7.09
C THR A 83 -7.70 -5.60 6.84
N GLU A 84 -7.56 -6.31 5.74
CA GLU A 84 -6.32 -7.02 5.37
C GLU A 84 -5.14 -6.05 5.18
N ALA A 85 -5.39 -4.88 4.60
CA ALA A 85 -4.36 -3.86 4.44
C ALA A 85 -3.93 -3.23 5.78
N ALA A 86 -4.89 -2.95 6.67
CA ALA A 86 -4.60 -2.44 8.01
C ALA A 86 -3.81 -3.46 8.84
N ASP A 87 -4.22 -4.73 8.81
CA ASP A 87 -3.54 -5.82 9.52
C ASP A 87 -2.11 -6.06 8.99
N LEU A 88 -1.89 -5.93 7.68
CA LEU A 88 -0.52 -5.97 7.12
C LEU A 88 0.30 -4.75 7.59
N PHE A 89 -0.27 -3.55 7.52
CA PHE A 89 0.42 -2.33 7.94
C PHE A 89 0.86 -2.43 9.40
N ASP A 90 -0.02 -2.83 10.32
CA ASP A 90 0.28 -2.95 11.75
C ASP A 90 1.38 -3.99 12.02
N ARG A 91 1.35 -5.14 11.34
CA ARG A 91 2.40 -6.16 11.47
C ARG A 91 3.76 -5.65 10.98
N LEU A 92 3.79 -4.98 9.83
CA LEU A 92 5.01 -4.39 9.30
C LEU A 92 5.51 -3.25 10.20
N ALA A 93 4.65 -2.33 10.64
CA ALA A 93 5.00 -1.21 11.51
C ALA A 93 5.61 -1.66 12.84
N ALA A 94 5.22 -2.84 13.34
CA ALA A 94 5.80 -3.43 14.54
C ALA A 94 7.18 -4.08 14.31
N ALA A 95 7.55 -4.39 13.06
CA ALA A 95 8.75 -5.14 12.69
C ALA A 95 9.81 -4.31 11.97
N VAL A 96 9.42 -3.24 11.25
CA VAL A 96 10.36 -2.44 10.44
C VAL A 96 11.34 -1.64 11.31
N PRO A 97 12.61 -1.52 10.89
CA PRO A 97 13.59 -0.72 11.61
C PRO A 97 13.30 0.79 11.47
N SER A 98 13.86 1.58 12.39
CA SER A 98 13.80 3.04 12.31
C SER A 98 14.46 3.55 11.02
N GLY A 99 13.74 4.33 10.22
CA GLY A 99 14.20 4.83 8.92
C GLY A 99 13.59 4.12 7.72
N ALA A 100 12.85 3.03 7.94
CA ALA A 100 11.97 2.47 6.93
C ALA A 100 10.88 3.47 6.51
N THR A 101 10.45 3.39 5.26
CA THR A 101 9.23 4.05 4.78
C THR A 101 8.14 3.01 4.65
N LEU A 102 7.06 3.15 5.41
CA LEU A 102 5.87 2.32 5.32
C LEU A 102 4.64 3.23 5.22
N THR A 103 3.78 2.96 4.24
CA THR A 103 2.59 3.79 3.99
C THR A 103 1.42 2.92 3.62
N HIS A 104 0.27 3.19 4.23
CA HIS A 104 -1.04 2.66 3.84
C HIS A 104 -1.86 3.80 3.25
N TYR A 105 -2.34 3.65 2.02
CA TYR A 105 -3.11 4.68 1.32
C TYR A 105 -4.18 4.07 0.41
N ARG A 106 -5.12 4.90 -0.05
CA ARG A 106 -6.10 4.50 -1.06
C ARG A 106 -5.64 4.89 -2.46
N SER A 107 -5.65 3.93 -3.38
CA SER A 107 -5.28 4.12 -4.78
C SER A 107 -6.38 3.61 -5.70
N PRO A 108 -6.77 4.38 -6.72
CA PRO A 108 -7.46 3.81 -7.86
C PRO A 108 -6.49 2.90 -8.62
N THR A 109 -7.01 1.83 -9.22
CA THR A 109 -6.20 0.91 -10.05
C THR A 109 -6.54 1.09 -11.52
N GLY A 110 -5.53 0.93 -12.39
CA GLY A 110 -5.65 1.25 -13.81
C GLY A 110 -5.60 2.76 -14.05
N GLY A 111 -5.01 3.19 -15.17
CA GLY A 111 -4.77 4.60 -15.49
C GLY A 111 -6.03 5.46 -15.48
N VAL A 112 -6.39 5.97 -14.30
CA VAL A 112 -7.51 6.88 -14.06
C VAL A 112 -7.07 8.31 -14.12
N THR A 113 -8.00 9.18 -14.48
CA THR A 113 -7.77 10.62 -14.50
C THR A 113 -8.12 11.23 -13.16
N SER A 114 -7.54 12.39 -12.84
CA SER A 114 -7.89 13.17 -11.65
C SER A 114 -9.39 13.46 -11.53
N SER A 115 -10.08 13.66 -12.66
CA SER A 115 -11.52 13.89 -12.69
C SER A 115 -12.33 12.67 -12.28
N ASP A 116 -11.83 11.46 -12.55
CA ASP A 116 -12.49 10.24 -12.12
C ASP A 116 -12.38 10.11 -10.60
N VAL A 117 -11.18 10.31 -10.04
CA VAL A 117 -10.90 10.30 -8.58
C VAL A 117 -11.77 11.31 -7.85
N GLN A 118 -11.89 12.54 -8.37
CA GLN A 118 -12.75 13.55 -7.79
C GLN A 118 -14.23 13.12 -7.75
N ALA A 119 -14.76 12.60 -8.86
CA ALA A 119 -16.16 12.18 -8.94
C ALA A 119 -16.49 11.05 -7.93
N TRP A 120 -15.56 10.12 -7.72
CA TRP A 120 -15.74 9.05 -6.74
C TRP A 120 -15.85 9.59 -5.30
N TYR A 121 -15.00 10.55 -4.92
CA TYR A 121 -15.05 11.18 -3.60
C TYR A 121 -16.28 12.06 -3.38
N GLU A 122 -16.80 12.68 -4.43
CA GLU A 122 -18.08 13.39 -4.38
C GLU A 122 -19.25 12.43 -4.13
N ASP A 123 -19.16 11.20 -4.64
CA ASP A 123 -20.16 10.14 -4.42
C ASP A 123 -19.98 9.38 -3.08
N HIS A 124 -18.77 9.39 -2.48
CA HIS A 124 -18.43 8.73 -1.21
C HIS A 124 -17.83 9.72 -0.19
N PRO A 125 -18.63 10.65 0.35
CA PRO A 125 -18.13 11.73 1.21
C PRO A 125 -17.52 11.25 2.53
N GLU A 126 -17.97 10.11 3.05
CA GLU A 126 -17.44 9.47 4.26
C GLU A 126 -16.04 8.89 4.08
N GLU A 127 -15.59 8.73 2.83
CA GLU A 127 -14.31 8.16 2.47
C GLU A 127 -13.26 9.21 2.07
N GLN A 128 -13.63 10.49 2.07
CA GLN A 128 -12.73 11.57 1.69
C GLN A 128 -11.48 11.61 2.58
N PRO A 129 -10.30 11.83 1.99
CA PRO A 129 -9.11 12.10 2.78
C PRO A 129 -9.29 13.41 3.54
N THR A 130 -8.58 13.51 4.67
CA THR A 130 -8.51 14.75 5.44
C THR A 130 -7.22 15.50 5.14
N ASP A 131 -7.30 16.82 5.06
CA ASP A 131 -6.12 17.68 5.01
C ASP A 131 -5.41 17.75 6.38
N ASP A 132 -4.31 18.51 6.44
CA ASP A 132 -3.53 18.72 7.68
C ASP A 132 -4.35 19.33 8.84
N ASN A 133 -5.52 19.91 8.55
CA ASN A 133 -6.42 20.49 9.54
C ASN A 133 -7.53 19.52 9.97
N GLY A 134 -7.59 18.33 9.38
CA GLY A 134 -8.65 17.34 9.60
C GLY A 134 -9.91 17.62 8.77
N ASP A 135 -9.88 18.56 7.83
CA ASP A 135 -11.02 18.88 6.97
C ASP A 135 -11.07 17.94 5.76
N ALA A 136 -12.27 17.47 5.41
CA ALA A 136 -12.48 16.63 4.24
C ALA A 136 -12.10 17.40 2.96
N PHE A 137 -11.28 16.78 2.11
CA PHE A 137 -10.74 17.42 0.91
C PHE A 137 -10.82 16.48 -0.29
N VAL A 138 -11.17 17.04 -1.46
CA VAL A 138 -11.16 16.32 -2.73
C VAL A 138 -9.99 16.82 -3.59
N PRO A 139 -8.93 16.00 -3.78
CA PRO A 139 -7.78 16.42 -4.58
C PRO A 139 -8.11 16.60 -6.05
N SER A 140 -7.63 17.72 -6.61
CA SER A 140 -7.73 18.04 -8.05
C SER A 140 -6.80 17.19 -8.94
N SER A 141 -5.92 16.41 -8.34
CA SER A 141 -5.00 15.48 -8.99
C SER A 141 -4.77 14.26 -8.11
N TRP A 142 -4.74 13.07 -8.70
CA TRP A 142 -4.35 11.89 -7.94
C TRP A 142 -2.89 12.02 -7.49
N ASP A 143 -2.69 12.04 -6.18
CA ASP A 143 -1.39 12.08 -5.52
C ASP A 143 -1.48 11.16 -4.30
N PRO A 144 -0.79 10.01 -4.29
CA PRO A 144 -0.91 9.02 -3.21
C PRO A 144 -0.52 9.61 -1.84
N SER A 145 0.32 10.66 -1.80
CA SER A 145 0.69 11.35 -0.55
C SER A 145 -0.47 12.08 0.13
N ARG A 146 -1.59 12.31 -0.58
CA ARG A 146 -2.79 12.97 -0.04
C ARG A 146 -3.93 12.00 0.28
N HIS A 147 -3.70 10.70 0.11
CA HIS A 147 -4.67 9.63 0.39
C HIS A 147 -4.16 8.64 1.43
N VAL A 148 -3.19 9.08 2.24
CA VAL A 148 -2.59 8.30 3.32
C VAL A 148 -3.64 8.06 4.40
N VAL A 149 -3.80 6.78 4.74
CA VAL A 149 -4.57 6.31 5.89
C VAL A 149 -3.63 6.26 7.10
N ASP A 150 -2.47 5.61 6.96
CA ASP A 150 -1.46 5.47 8.01
C ASP A 150 -0.02 5.54 7.44
N GLN A 151 0.93 6.02 8.26
CA GLN A 151 2.36 6.12 7.93
C GLN A 151 3.26 5.89 9.16
N PHE A 152 4.46 5.33 8.94
CA PHE A 152 5.50 5.09 9.96
C PHE A 152 6.76 5.90 9.66
#